data_AF-A0A059BER3-F1
#
_entry.id   AF-A0A059BER3-F1
#
_cell.length_a   1.000
_cell.length_b   1.000
_cell.length_c   1.000
_cell.angle_alpha   90.00
_cell.angle_beta   90.00
_cell.angle_gamma   90.00
#
_symmetry.space_group_name_H-M   'P 1'
#
loop_
_entity.id
_entity.type
_entity.pdbx_description
1 polymer ?
#
loop_
_entity_poly.entity_id
_entity_poly.type
_entity_poly.pdbx_seq_one_letter_code
_entity_poly.pdbx_strand_id
1 'polypeptide(L)'
;GVSWGNVNMIEAERRLLANALLDVANERFVLVSETCIPLFNFSTVYSYLVNSTQTFVQSYDLPGPVGRGRYSSGMSPHIKIHHWRKGAQWFEMDRRLAIEVVSDRTYFPLFQRHCRHNCYADEHYLPTLVNMKFGASNSNRTLTWVDWSKGGPPPEPVREERDHPSSSWSG
;
A
#
# COMPACT_ATOMS: atom_id res chain seq x y z
N GLY A 1 -7.27 -13.21 -13.58
CA GLY A 1 -6.39 -13.59 -12.47
C GLY A 1 -5.52 -12.40 -12.10
N VAL A 2 -5.28 -12.20 -10.81
CA VAL A 2 -4.39 -11.16 -10.27
C VAL A 2 -2.99 -11.75 -10.16
N SER A 3 -1.94 -11.00 -10.51
CA SER A 3 -0.55 -11.44 -10.42
C SER A 3 0.31 -10.34 -9.82
N TRP A 4 1.19 -10.68 -8.90
CA TRP A 4 2.06 -9.72 -8.22
C TRP A 4 2.96 -8.95 -9.21
N GLY A 5 3.21 -7.66 -8.95
CA GLY A 5 4.07 -6.81 -9.79
C GLY A 5 3.45 -6.32 -11.11
N ASN A 6 2.23 -6.72 -11.44
CA ASN A 6 1.53 -6.35 -12.67
C ASN A 6 0.42 -5.32 -12.39
N VAL A 7 0.09 -4.50 -13.38
CA VAL A 7 -0.93 -3.46 -13.30
C VAL A 7 -2.33 -4.02 -13.01
N ASN A 8 -2.54 -5.32 -13.26
CA ASN A 8 -3.77 -6.01 -12.87
C ASN A 8 -4.05 -5.97 -11.35
N MET A 9 -3.01 -5.86 -10.51
CA MET A 9 -3.16 -5.69 -9.07
C MET A 9 -3.78 -4.33 -8.73
N ILE A 10 -3.23 -3.25 -9.28
CA ILE A 10 -3.79 -1.89 -9.10
C ILE A 10 -5.21 -1.79 -9.66
N GLU A 11 -5.49 -2.45 -10.79
CA GLU A 11 -6.84 -2.46 -11.33
C GLU A 11 -7.83 -3.15 -10.37
N ALA A 12 -7.44 -4.26 -9.75
CA ALA A 12 -8.24 -4.93 -8.74
C ALA A 12 -8.46 -4.05 -7.50
N GLU A 13 -7.41 -3.42 -6.97
CA GLU A 13 -7.50 -2.49 -5.83
C GLU A 13 -8.43 -1.32 -6.13
N ARG A 14 -8.33 -0.71 -7.32
CA ARG A 14 -9.23 0.36 -7.76
C ARG A 14 -10.69 -0.10 -7.83
N ARG A 15 -10.97 -1.33 -8.27
CA ARG A 15 -12.33 -1.89 -8.30
C ARG A 15 -12.87 -2.14 -6.89
N LEU A 16 -12.03 -2.61 -5.97
CA LEU A 16 -12.39 -2.77 -4.56
C LEU A 16 -12.74 -1.42 -3.92
N LEU A 17 -11.90 -0.40 -4.12
CA LEU A 17 -12.16 0.96 -3.66
C LEU A 17 -13.44 1.53 -4.27
N ALA A 18 -13.64 1.36 -5.58
CA ALA A 18 -14.84 1.85 -6.27
C ALA A 18 -16.11 1.26 -5.68
N ASN A 19 -16.10 -0.05 -5.39
CA ASN A 19 -17.23 -0.72 -4.74
C ASN A 19 -17.45 -0.23 -3.31
N ALA A 20 -16.39 -0.10 -2.52
CA ALA A 20 -16.48 0.39 -1.14
C ALA A 20 -16.97 1.85 -1.06
N LEU A 21 -16.64 2.68 -2.05
CA LEU A 21 -17.08 4.07 -2.16
C LEU A 21 -18.58 4.24 -2.47
N LEU A 22 -19.26 3.18 -2.91
CA LEU A 22 -20.72 3.18 -3.12
C LEU A 22 -21.47 3.42 -1.80
N ASP A 23 -20.90 2.99 -0.68
CA ASP A 23 -21.38 3.39 0.63
C ASP A 23 -20.79 4.77 0.99
N VAL A 24 -21.68 5.74 1.19
CA VAL A 24 -21.31 7.11 1.56
C VAL A 24 -20.85 7.24 3.00
N ALA A 25 -21.13 6.24 3.86
CA ALA A 25 -20.66 6.23 5.24
C ALA A 25 -19.19 5.76 5.37
N ASN A 26 -18.61 5.16 4.31
CA ASN A 26 -17.21 4.74 4.32
C ASN A 26 -16.28 5.94 4.14
N GLU A 27 -15.54 6.27 5.21
CA GLU A 27 -14.59 7.39 5.26
C GLU A 27 -13.11 6.97 5.27
N ARG A 28 -12.81 5.74 5.71
CA ARG A 28 -11.44 5.20 5.81
C ARG A 28 -11.37 3.84 5.12
N PHE A 29 -10.32 3.62 4.34
CA PHE A 29 -10.15 2.43 3.51
C PHE A 29 -8.80 1.80 3.82
N VAL A 30 -8.81 0.56 4.32
CA VAL A 30 -7.60 -0.19 4.68
C VAL A 30 -7.50 -1.42 3.79
N LEU A 31 -6.34 -1.64 3.17
CA LEU A 31 -6.05 -2.87 2.44
C LEU A 31 -5.36 -3.88 3.36
N VAL A 32 -5.93 -5.08 3.47
CA VAL A 32 -5.42 -6.20 4.27
C VAL A 32 -5.51 -7.51 3.48
N SER A 33 -4.73 -8.52 3.87
CA SER A 33 -4.80 -9.88 3.36
C SER A 33 -5.16 -10.88 4.46
N GLU A 34 -5.40 -12.14 4.07
CA GLU A 34 -5.65 -13.25 5.01
C GLU A 34 -4.48 -13.52 5.99
N THR A 35 -3.29 -13.04 5.67
CA THR A 35 -2.09 -13.18 6.49
C THR A 35 -1.85 -11.97 7.41
N CYS A 36 -2.71 -10.96 7.38
CA CYS A 36 -2.62 -9.80 8.27
C CYS A 36 -3.16 -10.16 9.66
N ILE A 37 -2.31 -10.00 10.68
CA ILE A 37 -2.67 -10.22 12.07
C ILE A 37 -2.81 -8.86 12.77
N PRO A 38 -3.99 -8.51 13.34
CA PRO A 38 -4.16 -7.25 14.04
C PRO A 38 -3.35 -7.23 15.35
N LEU A 39 -2.54 -6.21 15.54
CA LEU A 39 -1.76 -6.01 16.77
C LEU A 39 -2.53 -5.23 17.85
N PHE A 40 -3.60 -4.53 17.45
CA PHE A 40 -4.45 -3.75 18.33
C PHE A 40 -5.91 -4.11 18.07
N ASN A 41 -6.74 -3.99 19.11
CA ASN A 41 -8.17 -4.23 18.98
C ASN A 41 -8.84 -3.20 18.04
N PHE A 42 -10.04 -3.56 17.56
CA PHE A 42 -10.78 -2.71 16.62
C PHE A 42 -11.05 -1.31 17.15
N SER A 43 -11.42 -1.15 18.43
CA SER A 43 -11.74 0.17 19.00
C SER A 43 -10.55 1.12 18.96
N THR A 44 -9.35 0.61 19.28
CA THR A 44 -8.10 1.37 19.18
C THR A 44 -7.81 1.78 17.75
N VAL A 45 -7.86 0.83 16.80
CA VAL A 45 -7.60 1.10 15.38
C VAL A 45 -8.62 2.08 14.81
N TYR A 46 -9.90 1.84 15.06
CA TYR A 46 -10.99 2.70 14.62
C TYR A 46 -10.78 4.13 15.12
N SER A 47 -10.63 4.31 16.43
CA SER A 47 -10.44 5.62 17.05
C SER A 47 -9.19 6.33 16.51
N TYR A 48 -8.11 5.59 16.22
CA TYR A 48 -6.91 6.15 15.62
C TYR A 48 -7.17 6.67 14.20
N LEU A 49 -7.89 5.91 13.37
CA LEU A 49 -8.13 6.27 11.98
C LEU A 49 -9.17 7.36 11.80
N VAL A 50 -10.32 7.27 12.48
CA VAL A 50 -11.37 8.27 12.34
C VAL A 50 -10.98 9.64 12.90
N ASN A 51 -10.07 9.69 13.88
CA ASN A 51 -9.57 10.94 14.43
C ASN A 51 -8.30 11.46 13.72
N SER A 52 -7.74 10.71 12.77
CA SER A 52 -6.54 11.12 12.04
C SER A 52 -6.87 12.09 10.91
N THR A 53 -6.12 13.20 10.83
CA THR A 53 -6.15 14.12 9.68
C THR A 53 -5.22 13.70 8.54
N GLN A 54 -4.53 12.56 8.69
CA GLN A 54 -3.57 12.04 7.73
C GLN A 54 -4.01 10.69 7.14
N THR A 55 -3.53 10.40 5.92
CA THR A 55 -3.51 9.07 5.32
C THR A 55 -2.21 8.33 5.62
N PHE A 56 -2.22 7.00 5.49
CA PHE A 56 -1.07 6.14 5.76
C PHE A 56 -0.68 5.32 4.54
N VAL A 57 -0.10 6.01 3.55
CA VAL A 57 0.56 5.41 2.39
C VAL A 57 2.07 5.59 2.54
N GLN A 58 2.83 4.50 2.46
CA GLN A 58 4.29 4.61 2.44
C GLN A 58 4.74 5.23 1.11
N SER A 59 5.54 6.29 1.18
CA SER A 59 6.00 7.01 0.00
C SER A 59 7.37 7.63 0.25
N TYR A 60 8.38 7.14 -0.46
CA TYR A 60 9.75 7.62 -0.33
C TYR A 60 10.49 7.58 -1.66
N ASP A 61 11.52 8.41 -1.77
CA ASP A 61 12.43 8.43 -2.90
C ASP A 61 13.53 7.38 -2.69
N LEU A 62 13.55 6.34 -3.52
CA LEU A 62 14.56 5.29 -3.42
C LEU A 62 15.52 5.35 -4.62
N PRO A 63 16.81 5.71 -4.41
CA PRO A 63 17.83 5.54 -5.43
C PRO A 63 18.05 4.06 -5.80
N GLY A 64 18.59 3.81 -6.99
CA GLY A 64 19.03 2.47 -7.41
C GLY A 64 17.99 1.65 -8.21
N PRO A 65 18.32 0.39 -8.53
CA PRO A 65 17.62 -0.40 -9.54
C PRO A 65 16.18 -0.77 -9.17
N VAL A 66 15.88 -0.89 -7.88
CA VAL A 66 14.55 -1.27 -7.38
C VAL A 66 13.66 -0.08 -7.02
N GLY A 67 14.16 1.15 -7.19
CA GLY A 67 13.47 2.41 -6.94
C GLY A 67 13.38 3.25 -8.20
N ARG A 68 14.17 4.33 -8.30
CA ARG A 68 14.26 5.19 -9.49
C ARG A 68 14.63 4.45 -10.78
N GLY A 69 15.38 3.34 -10.69
CA GLY A 69 15.73 2.51 -11.85
C GLY A 69 14.54 1.85 -12.54
N ARG A 70 13.38 1.77 -11.89
CA ARG A 70 12.13 1.23 -12.45
C ARG A 70 11.29 2.29 -13.19
N TYR A 71 11.67 3.55 -13.13
CA TYR A 71 10.96 4.63 -13.83
C TYR A 71 11.13 4.51 -15.35
N SER A 72 10.03 4.68 -16.08
CA SER A 72 10.04 4.74 -17.54
C SER A 72 9.97 6.18 -18.04
N SER A 73 10.89 6.57 -18.91
CA SER A 73 10.90 7.92 -19.52
C SER A 73 9.63 8.22 -20.33
N GLY A 74 8.91 7.19 -20.79
CA GLY A 74 7.62 7.33 -21.48
C GLY A 74 6.48 7.87 -20.61
N MET A 75 6.66 7.94 -19.27
CA MET A 75 5.67 8.57 -18.38
C MET A 75 5.78 10.11 -18.35
N SER A 76 6.88 10.67 -18.87
CA SER A 76 7.08 12.10 -19.06
C SER A 76 6.12 12.65 -20.16
N PRO A 77 5.64 13.91 -20.08
CA PRO A 77 5.94 14.93 -19.06
C PRO A 77 5.06 14.86 -17.81
N HIS A 78 4.05 14.01 -17.80
CA HIS A 78 3.01 13.98 -16.76
C HIS A 78 3.54 13.44 -15.42
N ILE A 79 4.37 12.39 -15.45
CA ILE A 79 5.11 11.91 -14.29
C ILE A 79 6.59 12.07 -14.63
N LYS A 80 7.27 12.95 -13.90
CA LYS A 80 8.72 13.16 -14.02
C LYS A 80 9.44 12.29 -13.00
N ILE A 81 10.73 12.02 -13.22
CA ILE A 81 11.53 11.19 -12.30
C ILE A 81 11.51 11.68 -10.85
N HIS A 82 11.43 12.99 -10.59
CA HIS A 82 11.37 13.54 -9.23
C HIS A 82 9.99 13.36 -8.56
N HIS A 83 8.95 13.05 -9.33
CA HIS A 83 7.66 12.64 -8.80
C HIS A 83 7.65 11.16 -8.39
N TRP A 84 8.50 10.34 -9.00
CA TRP A 84 8.53 8.89 -8.82
C TRP A 84 8.85 8.52 -7.37
N ARG A 85 8.04 7.64 -6.81
CA ARG A 85 8.19 7.14 -5.44
C ARG A 85 8.04 5.64 -5.38
N LYS A 86 8.61 5.07 -4.33
CA LYS A 86 8.40 3.69 -3.91
C LYS A 86 7.61 3.67 -2.60
N GLY A 87 6.86 2.59 -2.39
CA GLY A 87 6.15 2.28 -1.17
C GLY A 87 5.77 0.81 -1.10
N ALA A 88 5.18 0.41 0.03
CA ALA A 88 4.50 -0.87 0.17
C ALA A 88 3.15 -0.84 -0.57
N GLN A 89 2.67 -2.02 -0.94
CA GLN A 89 1.33 -2.21 -1.49
C GLN A 89 0.24 -1.89 -0.44
N TRP A 90 0.50 -2.17 0.84
CA TRP A 90 -0.44 -1.87 1.93
C TRP A 90 -0.66 -0.39 2.13
N PHE A 91 -1.91 -0.01 2.28
CA PHE A 91 -2.31 1.37 2.49
C PHE A 91 -3.44 1.47 3.51
N GLU A 92 -3.49 2.65 4.10
CA GLU A 92 -4.74 3.22 4.55
C GLU A 92 -4.92 4.60 3.90
N MET A 93 -6.14 4.90 3.46
CA MET A 93 -6.48 6.19 2.87
C MET A 93 -7.87 6.66 3.29
N ASP A 94 -8.05 7.98 3.26
CA ASP A 94 -9.36 8.60 3.44
C ASP A 94 -10.20 8.55 2.15
N ARG A 95 -11.48 8.91 2.28
CA ARG A 95 -12.43 8.96 1.15
C ARG A 95 -11.97 9.86 0.02
N ARG A 96 -11.34 10.99 0.32
CA ARG A 96 -10.88 11.96 -0.68
C ARG A 96 -9.78 11.35 -1.56
N LEU A 97 -8.79 10.70 -0.95
CA LEU A 97 -7.73 10.00 -1.68
C LEU A 97 -8.28 8.78 -2.44
N ALA A 98 -9.22 8.02 -1.85
CA ALA A 98 -9.86 6.89 -2.53
C ALA A 98 -10.60 7.32 -3.82
N ILE A 99 -11.34 8.44 -3.77
CA ILE A 99 -12.01 9.01 -4.95
C ILE A 99 -10.99 9.41 -6.02
N GLU A 100 -9.88 10.05 -5.64
CA GLU A 100 -8.82 10.39 -6.58
C GLU A 100 -8.26 9.13 -7.26
N VAL A 101 -7.95 8.10 -6.47
CA VAL A 101 -7.43 6.83 -6.98
C VAL A 101 -8.40 6.23 -7.99
N VAL A 102 -9.69 6.11 -7.68
CA VAL A 102 -10.68 5.50 -8.58
C VAL A 102 -10.93 6.34 -9.83
N SER A 103 -10.95 7.66 -9.69
CA SER A 103 -11.24 8.59 -10.79
C SER A 103 -10.03 8.96 -11.64
N ASP A 104 -8.81 8.55 -11.27
CA ASP A 104 -7.60 8.89 -12.00
C ASP A 104 -7.61 8.31 -13.43
N ARG A 105 -7.73 9.22 -14.41
CA ARG A 105 -7.67 8.94 -15.85
C ARG A 105 -6.37 9.44 -16.49
N THR A 106 -5.43 9.96 -15.71
CA THR A 106 -4.19 10.56 -16.21
C THR A 106 -2.99 9.67 -15.91
N TYR A 107 -2.78 9.32 -14.65
CA TYR A 107 -1.57 8.64 -14.20
C TYR A 107 -1.69 7.13 -14.31
N PHE A 108 -2.79 6.54 -13.86
CA PHE A 108 -3.00 5.10 -13.97
C PHE A 108 -2.88 4.55 -15.40
N PRO A 109 -3.44 5.21 -16.44
CA PRO A 109 -3.19 4.77 -17.82
C PRO A 109 -1.73 4.86 -18.26
N LEU A 110 -0.91 5.76 -17.69
CA LEU A 110 0.53 5.79 -17.95
C LEU A 110 1.23 4.59 -17.33
N PHE A 111 0.83 4.17 -16.12
CA PHE A 111 1.30 2.92 -15.54
C PHE A 111 0.89 1.72 -16.41
N GLN A 112 -0.37 1.64 -16.86
CA GLN A 112 -0.82 0.58 -17.79
C GLN A 112 0.04 0.52 -19.06
N ARG A 113 0.40 1.67 -19.65
CA ARG A 113 1.16 1.72 -20.90
C ARG A 113 2.65 1.46 -20.72
N HIS A 114 3.27 2.07 -19.70
CA HIS A 114 4.73 2.20 -19.58
C HIS A 114 5.35 1.42 -18.43
N CYS A 115 4.57 0.99 -17.44
CA CYS A 115 5.05 0.12 -16.35
C CYS A 115 5.03 -1.33 -16.83
N ARG A 116 6.03 -1.70 -17.63
CA ARG A 116 6.25 -3.05 -18.16
C ARG A 116 7.52 -3.62 -17.56
N HIS A 117 7.56 -4.94 -17.33
CA HIS A 117 8.73 -5.73 -16.89
C HIS A 117 9.55 -5.13 -15.73
N ASN A 118 9.50 -5.75 -14.55
CA ASN A 118 10.25 -5.30 -13.36
C ASN A 118 9.88 -3.90 -12.83
N CYS A 119 8.75 -3.33 -13.24
CA CYS A 119 8.29 -2.02 -12.78
C CYS A 119 7.50 -2.07 -11.46
N TYR A 120 6.78 -3.17 -11.16
CA TYR A 120 5.99 -3.37 -9.92
C TYR A 120 5.05 -2.20 -9.62
N ALA A 121 4.00 -2.07 -10.44
CA ALA A 121 3.07 -0.94 -10.38
C ALA A 121 2.42 -0.75 -9.00
N ASP A 122 2.18 -1.85 -8.29
CA ASP A 122 1.68 -1.92 -6.91
C ASP A 122 2.60 -1.24 -5.89
N GLU A 123 3.92 -1.24 -6.11
CA GLU A 123 4.88 -0.56 -5.23
C GLU A 123 5.14 0.91 -5.61
N HIS A 124 4.60 1.39 -6.74
CA HIS A 124 5.00 2.68 -7.33
C HIS A 124 3.84 3.62 -7.69
N TYR A 125 2.67 3.09 -8.08
CA TYR A 125 1.53 3.89 -8.51
C TYR A 125 1.01 4.80 -7.40
N LEU A 126 0.53 4.21 -6.30
CA LEU A 126 -0.08 4.94 -5.21
C LEU A 126 0.91 5.88 -4.50
N PRO A 127 2.17 5.46 -4.20
CA PRO A 127 3.18 6.36 -3.65
C PRO A 127 3.46 7.57 -4.55
N THR A 128 3.54 7.36 -5.87
CA THR A 128 3.80 8.44 -6.83
C THR A 128 2.61 9.41 -6.90
N LEU A 129 1.39 8.90 -6.97
CA LEU A 129 0.17 9.71 -6.96
C LEU A 129 0.08 10.57 -5.69
N VAL A 130 0.31 9.94 -4.53
CA VAL A 130 0.26 10.61 -3.23
C VAL A 130 1.33 11.69 -3.13
N ASN A 131 2.57 11.42 -3.53
CA ASN A 131 3.62 12.44 -3.52
C ASN A 131 3.30 13.64 -4.42
N MET A 132 2.64 13.41 -5.56
CA MET A 132 2.27 14.49 -6.49
C MET A 132 1.08 15.33 -5.99
N LYS A 133 0.13 14.74 -5.27
CA LYS A 133 -1.17 15.41 -4.98
C LYS A 133 -1.56 15.50 -3.51
N PHE A 134 -1.04 14.63 -2.65
CA PHE A 134 -1.48 14.44 -1.26
C PHE A 134 -0.31 14.41 -0.25
N GLY A 135 0.90 14.83 -0.65
CA GLY A 135 2.08 14.74 0.21
C GLY A 135 1.94 15.44 1.56
N ALA A 136 1.22 16.56 1.62
CA ALA A 136 0.99 17.31 2.87
C ALA A 136 0.02 16.61 3.84
N SER A 137 -0.91 15.79 3.33
CA SER A 137 -1.91 15.06 4.11
C SER A 137 -1.54 13.59 4.31
N ASN A 138 -0.33 13.17 3.92
CA ASN A 138 0.12 11.80 4.03
C ASN A 138 1.27 11.67 5.04
N SER A 139 1.25 10.59 5.81
CA SER A 139 2.27 10.31 6.84
C SER A 139 3.55 9.68 6.29
N ASN A 140 3.59 9.31 5.01
CA ASN A 140 4.69 8.60 4.33
C ASN A 140 5.06 7.24 4.95
N ARG A 141 4.16 6.62 5.71
CA ARG A 141 4.29 5.27 6.27
C ARG A 141 3.00 4.47 6.15
N THR A 142 3.09 3.15 6.27
CA THR A 142 1.94 2.24 6.40
C THR A 142 1.51 2.08 7.86
N LEU A 143 0.32 1.49 8.06
CA LEU A 143 -0.13 0.96 9.37
C LEU A 143 0.34 -0.47 9.64
N THR A 144 0.68 -1.19 8.57
CA THR A 144 1.20 -2.56 8.63
C THR A 144 2.70 -2.54 8.84
N TRP A 145 3.20 -3.47 9.65
CA TRP A 145 4.63 -3.79 9.76
C TRP A 145 4.90 -5.12 9.05
N VAL A 146 6.07 -5.25 8.44
CA VAL A 146 6.48 -6.45 7.72
C VAL A 146 7.92 -6.75 8.10
N ASP A 147 8.20 -8.00 8.47
CA ASP A 147 9.57 -8.48 8.67
C ASP A 147 10.19 -8.92 7.33
N TRP A 148 11.32 -8.31 6.98
CA TRP A 148 12.11 -8.65 5.80
C TRP A 148 13.48 -9.23 6.17
N SER A 149 13.72 -9.59 7.44
CA SER A 149 15.02 -10.00 7.98
C SER A 149 15.69 -11.16 7.21
N LYS A 150 14.94 -12.01 6.51
CA LYS A 150 15.47 -13.13 5.72
C LYS A 150 15.46 -12.93 4.19
N GLY A 151 14.92 -11.82 3.69
CA GLY A 151 14.89 -11.46 2.27
C GLY A 151 13.94 -12.30 1.39
N GLY A 152 13.39 -11.65 0.35
CA GLY A 152 12.56 -12.29 -0.67
C GLY A 152 11.03 -12.19 -0.42
N PRO A 153 10.19 -12.00 -1.46
CA PRO A 153 8.74 -12.06 -1.33
C PRO A 153 8.19 -13.51 -1.39
N PRO A 154 7.07 -13.82 -0.70
CA PRO A 154 6.38 -12.98 0.28
C PRO A 154 7.04 -13.04 1.68
N PRO A 155 6.83 -12.02 2.54
CA PRO A 155 7.35 -11.99 3.91
C PRO A 155 6.77 -13.12 4.78
N GLU A 156 7.54 -13.58 5.79
CA GLU A 156 7.11 -14.67 6.67
C GLU A 156 5.90 -14.26 7.53
N PRO A 157 4.95 -15.18 7.80
CA PRO A 157 3.93 -14.98 8.82
C PRO A 157 4.57 -14.80 10.20
N VAL A 158 4.07 -13.85 10.98
CA VAL A 158 4.43 -13.73 12.40
C VAL A 158 4.00 -15.02 13.11
N ARG A 159 4.97 -15.77 13.65
CA ARG A 159 4.68 -16.96 14.46
C ARG A 159 4.51 -16.55 15.92
N GLU A 160 3.40 -16.94 16.51
CA GLU A 160 3.22 -16.91 17.96
C GLU A 160 4.19 -17.93 18.57
N GLU A 161 5.12 -17.45 19.39
CA GLU A 161 6.01 -18.31 20.16
C GLU A 161 5.15 -18.97 21.24
N ARG A 162 4.79 -20.23 21.02
CA ARG A 162 4.11 -21.04 22.04
C ARG A 162 5.11 -21.32 23.15
N ASP A 163 5.08 -20.48 24.19
CA ASP A 163 5.61 -20.87 25.49
C ASP A 163 4.83 -22.11 25.96
N HIS A 164 5.46 -23.27 25.86
CA HIS A 164 5.05 -24.48 26.56
C HIS A 164 5.69 -24.45 27.95
N PRO A 165 4.95 -24.22 29.05
CA PRO A 165 5.48 -24.51 30.35
C PRO A 165 5.49 -26.03 30.53
N SER A 166 6.69 -26.60 30.56
CA SER A 166 6.91 -27.93 31.11
C SER A 166 6.57 -27.92 32.60
N SER A 167 5.42 -28.48 32.98
CA SER A 167 5.15 -28.83 34.37
C SER A 167 4.96 -30.34 34.50
N SER A 168 6.04 -31.00 34.88
CA SER A 168 6.03 -32.31 35.53
C SER A 168 5.28 -32.21 36.87
N TRP A 169 4.25 -33.02 37.06
CA TRP A 169 3.69 -33.28 38.38
C TRP A 169 3.89 -34.76 38.72
N SER A 170 4.75 -35.01 39.70
CA SER A 170 4.84 -36.26 40.45
C SER A 170 4.26 -35.99 41.84
N GLY A 171 3.19 -36.71 42.16
CA GLY A 171 2.54 -36.81 43.47
C GLY A 171 1.83 -38.14 43.55
#